data_AF-A0A960R172-F1
#
_entry.id   AF-A0A960R172-F1
#
_cell.length_a   1.000
_cell.length_b   1.000
_cell.length_c   1.000
_cell.angle_alpha   90.00
_cell.angle_beta   90.00
_cell.angle_gamma   90.00
#
_symmetry.space_group_name_H-M   'P 1'
#
loop_
_entity.id
_entity.type
_entity.pdbx_description
1 polymer ?
#
loop_
_entity_poly.entity_id
_entity_poly.type
_entity_poly.pdbx_seq_one_letter_code
_entity_poly.pdbx_strand_id
1 'polypeptide(L)'
;MADNRAEDISGSSNIDPTKSIQPGEQQLPKPTENFESYMQEGKAQPSGMKPEGPSPFDLAAEGKAAMPTGPTHESVLGQMRSTSSVLGDLQNQLSNKNLKLRQSQKYLLRNKLNSANENIRSAAKKAGIDPGEKPAQFSRQNPINKFLGLLTDSQSQLNSAQDKIQTLNAAGQQLNPGDLLLIQVKLAKAQQELEYSSVLLSTAVSDIKTLFNIQL
;
A
#
# COMPACT_ATOMS: atom_id res chain seq x y z
N MET A 1 53.36 5.67 18.14
CA MET A 1 53.54 6.28 16.81
C MET A 1 53.17 5.19 15.82
N ALA A 2 51.90 5.00 15.42
CA ALA A 2 51.03 5.89 14.61
C ALA A 2 51.76 6.25 13.29
N ASP A 3 51.28 5.97 12.08
CA ASP A 3 49.90 5.87 11.59
C ASP A 3 49.80 4.91 10.39
N ASN A 4 48.69 4.16 10.34
CA ASN A 4 48.15 3.48 9.18
C ASN A 4 46.84 4.22 8.80
N ARG A 5 46.83 4.93 7.68
CA ARG A 5 45.68 5.62 7.03
C ARG A 5 46.19 6.15 5.68
N ALA A 6 45.46 6.24 4.57
CA ALA A 6 44.09 5.91 4.20
C ALA A 6 44.03 5.84 2.66
N GLU A 7 43.10 5.00 2.17
CA GLU A 7 42.20 5.14 1.00
C GLU A 7 42.61 5.94 -0.25
N ASP A 8 42.40 5.34 -1.43
CA ASP A 8 41.40 5.88 -2.37
C ASP A 8 40.96 4.80 -3.39
N ILE A 9 39.77 4.22 -3.20
CA ILE A 9 39.08 3.40 -4.20
C ILE A 9 38.06 4.32 -4.88
N SER A 10 38.56 5.09 -5.84
CA SER A 10 37.77 5.93 -6.73
C SER A 10 37.18 5.07 -7.86
N GLY A 11 35.86 5.04 -7.97
CA GLY A 11 35.18 4.37 -9.08
C GLY A 11 33.66 4.17 -8.95
N SER A 12 33.01 4.76 -7.96
CA SER A 12 31.54 4.88 -7.95
C SER A 12 31.10 6.04 -8.84
N SER A 13 30.41 5.69 -9.91
CA SER A 13 29.53 6.50 -10.75
C SER A 13 29.05 7.82 -10.14
N ASN A 14 29.65 8.94 -10.57
CA ASN A 14 29.03 10.25 -10.53
C ASN A 14 28.21 10.43 -11.82
N ILE A 15 26.89 10.51 -11.70
CA ILE A 15 26.02 10.99 -12.78
C ILE A 15 25.99 12.51 -12.64
N ASP A 16 26.70 13.21 -13.52
CA ASP A 16 26.65 14.67 -13.64
C ASP A 16 25.32 15.11 -14.30
N PRO A 17 24.46 15.92 -13.64
CA PRO A 17 23.15 16.31 -14.17
C PRO A 17 23.18 17.39 -15.26
N THR A 18 24.32 17.68 -15.88
CA THR A 18 24.47 18.84 -16.78
C THR A 18 25.32 18.56 -18.02
N LYS A 19 25.00 17.50 -18.76
CA LYS A 19 25.39 17.41 -20.18
C LYS A 19 24.26 17.91 -21.08
N SER A 20 24.48 19.13 -21.58
CA SER A 20 23.67 19.79 -22.61
C SER A 20 23.70 18.96 -23.90
N ILE A 21 22.54 18.63 -24.45
CA ILE A 21 22.41 17.91 -25.72
C ILE A 21 22.50 18.94 -26.86
N GLN A 22 23.54 18.83 -27.68
CA GLN A 22 23.70 19.60 -28.91
C GLN A 22 22.68 19.15 -29.97
N PRO A 23 22.14 20.08 -30.78
CA PRO A 23 21.16 19.78 -31.83
C PRO A 23 21.89 19.28 -33.08
N GLY A 24 21.79 17.98 -33.35
CA GLY A 24 22.35 17.37 -34.54
C GLY A 24 21.93 15.92 -34.72
N GLU A 25 20.99 15.72 -35.64
CA GLU A 25 20.72 14.47 -36.38
C GLU A 25 20.24 13.24 -35.60
N GLN A 26 18.91 13.12 -35.49
CA GLN A 26 18.20 11.86 -35.74
C GLN A 26 16.78 12.20 -36.21
N GLN A 27 16.55 12.07 -37.52
CA GLN A 27 15.22 12.18 -38.11
C GLN A 27 14.34 11.05 -37.56
N LEU A 28 13.27 11.41 -36.85
CA LEU A 28 12.19 10.47 -36.56
C LEU A 28 11.49 10.12 -37.89
N PRO A 29 11.29 8.83 -38.21
CA PRO A 29 10.42 8.46 -39.33
C PRO A 29 8.98 8.88 -38.98
N LYS A 30 8.38 9.70 -39.86
CA LYS A 30 6.98 10.11 -39.75
C LYS A 30 6.06 8.89 -39.94
N PRO A 31 5.21 8.52 -38.98
CA PRO A 31 4.24 7.46 -39.16
C PRO A 31 2.92 8.07 -39.65
N THR A 32 2.81 8.33 -40.95
CA THR A 32 1.55 8.80 -41.54
C THR A 32 1.08 8.01 -42.76
N GLU A 33 1.89 7.13 -43.35
CA GLU A 33 1.48 6.43 -44.58
C GLU A 33 0.88 5.03 -44.35
N ASN A 34 0.98 4.47 -43.14
CA ASN A 34 0.54 3.09 -42.88
C ASN A 34 -0.87 2.97 -42.32
N PHE A 35 -1.55 4.07 -41.95
CA PHE A 35 -2.88 3.99 -41.32
C PHE A 35 -4.03 4.14 -42.34
N GLU A 36 -3.87 4.98 -43.36
CA GLU A 36 -4.89 5.17 -44.41
C GLU A 36 -5.10 3.92 -45.29
N SER A 37 -4.04 3.13 -45.48
CA SER A 37 -4.08 1.85 -46.20
C SER A 37 -5.05 0.84 -45.57
N TYR A 38 -5.30 0.90 -44.25
CA TYR A 38 -6.23 -0.02 -43.58
C TYR A 38 -7.67 0.48 -43.52
N MET A 39 -7.94 1.72 -43.94
CA MET A 39 -9.29 2.31 -43.95
C MET A 39 -9.92 2.33 -45.35
N GLN A 40 -9.16 2.07 -46.42
CA GLN A 40 -9.64 2.12 -47.81
C GLN A 40 -10.05 0.78 -48.42
N GLU A 41 -9.79 -0.37 -47.77
CA GLU A 41 -10.31 -1.68 -48.21
C GLU A 41 -11.74 -1.92 -47.72
N GLY A 42 -12.64 -1.02 -48.11
CA GLY A 42 -14.09 -1.15 -47.97
C GLY A 42 -14.76 -1.51 -49.31
N LYS A 43 -14.15 -2.35 -50.14
CA LYS A 43 -14.79 -2.87 -51.37
C LYS A 43 -15.14 -4.35 -51.21
N ALA A 44 -16.43 -4.61 -51.38
CA ALA A 44 -17.10 -5.89 -51.24
C ALA A 44 -16.41 -7.03 -52.00
N GLN A 45 -16.15 -8.14 -51.29
CA GLN A 45 -15.98 -9.47 -51.85
C GLN A 45 -16.31 -10.57 -50.80
N PRO A 46 -16.53 -11.81 -51.22
CA PRO A 46 -17.79 -12.53 -51.08
C PRO A 46 -18.00 -13.17 -49.70
N SER A 47 -19.27 -13.27 -49.34
CA SER A 47 -19.83 -14.10 -48.27
C SER A 47 -19.18 -15.48 -48.22
N GLY A 48 -18.38 -15.78 -47.19
CA GLY A 48 -17.83 -17.12 -47.03
C GLY A 48 -16.62 -17.33 -46.13
N MET A 49 -16.36 -16.52 -45.10
CA MET A 49 -15.47 -16.93 -44.02
C MET A 49 -16.04 -16.46 -42.68
N LYS A 50 -16.59 -17.41 -41.92
CA LYS A 50 -16.84 -17.19 -40.49
C LYS A 50 -15.49 -16.92 -39.82
N PRO A 51 -15.32 -15.86 -39.02
CA PRO A 51 -14.20 -15.79 -38.12
C PRO A 51 -14.34 -16.93 -37.10
N GLU A 52 -13.62 -18.04 -37.31
CA GLU A 52 -13.48 -19.16 -36.37
C GLU A 52 -12.49 -18.79 -35.25
N GLY A 53 -12.75 -17.68 -34.59
CA GLY A 53 -12.06 -17.29 -33.37
C GLY A 53 -13.04 -16.52 -32.52
N PRO A 54 -13.23 -16.89 -31.24
CA PRO A 54 -14.09 -16.12 -30.36
C PRO A 54 -13.57 -14.69 -30.36
N SER A 55 -14.47 -13.74 -30.63
CA SER A 55 -14.16 -12.32 -30.48
C SER A 55 -13.57 -12.10 -29.08
N PRO A 56 -12.63 -11.16 -28.89
CA PRO A 56 -12.19 -10.77 -27.55
C PRO A 56 -13.36 -10.46 -26.60
N PHE A 57 -14.51 -10.03 -27.15
CA PHE A 57 -15.77 -9.88 -26.42
C PHE A 57 -16.46 -11.20 -26.09
N ASP A 58 -16.42 -12.20 -26.98
CA ASP A 58 -16.97 -13.55 -26.73
C ASP A 58 -16.15 -14.32 -25.70
N LEU A 59 -14.83 -14.14 -25.65
CA LEU A 59 -13.98 -14.70 -24.59
C LEU A 59 -14.36 -14.15 -23.20
N ALA A 60 -14.83 -12.90 -23.12
CA ALA A 60 -15.31 -12.30 -21.88
C ALA A 60 -16.74 -12.75 -21.51
N ALA A 61 -17.53 -13.22 -22.47
CA ALA A 61 -18.88 -13.72 -22.26
C ALA A 61 -18.93 -15.23 -21.97
N GLU A 62 -18.12 -16.03 -22.67
CA GLU A 62 -17.95 -17.48 -22.42
C GLU A 62 -17.06 -17.74 -21.19
N GLY A 63 -16.17 -16.81 -20.91
CA GLY A 63 -15.59 -16.65 -19.59
C GLY A 63 -16.67 -16.19 -18.61
N LYS A 64 -17.40 -17.14 -18.03
CA LYS A 64 -17.72 -17.11 -16.59
C LYS A 64 -16.43 -17.13 -15.74
N ALA A 65 -15.40 -16.40 -16.18
CA ALA A 65 -14.34 -15.94 -15.33
C ALA A 65 -15.06 -15.13 -14.27
N ALA A 66 -15.18 -15.74 -13.10
CA ALA A 66 -15.46 -15.03 -11.87
C ALA A 66 -14.70 -13.71 -11.98
N MET A 67 -15.44 -12.59 -12.08
CA MET A 67 -14.84 -11.27 -12.01
C MET A 67 -13.80 -11.35 -10.90
N PRO A 68 -12.53 -10.94 -11.11
CA PRO A 68 -11.50 -11.06 -10.09
C PRO A 68 -12.14 -10.54 -8.83
N THR A 69 -12.42 -11.45 -7.89
CA THR A 69 -13.17 -11.12 -6.68
C THR A 69 -12.18 -10.35 -5.87
N GLY A 70 -12.08 -9.05 -6.16
CA GLY A 70 -11.30 -8.12 -5.38
C GLY A 70 -11.72 -8.27 -3.92
N PRO A 71 -10.83 -7.89 -2.99
CA PRO A 71 -11.04 -7.92 -1.55
C PRO A 71 -12.50 -7.91 -1.14
N THR A 72 -12.94 -8.99 -0.51
CA THR A 72 -14.25 -9.01 0.09
C THR A 72 -14.21 -8.17 1.36
N HIS A 73 -15.36 -7.66 1.80
CA HIS A 73 -15.46 -7.01 3.10
C HIS A 73 -14.92 -7.92 4.22
N GLU A 74 -15.11 -9.24 4.10
CA GLU A 74 -14.62 -10.22 5.07
C GLU A 74 -13.09 -10.32 5.09
N SER A 75 -12.42 -10.31 3.92
CA SER A 75 -10.94 -10.35 3.89
C SER A 75 -10.35 -9.10 4.55
N VAL A 76 -10.95 -7.93 4.29
CA VAL A 76 -10.53 -6.67 4.92
C VAL A 76 -10.79 -6.68 6.43
N LEU A 77 -11.95 -7.18 6.88
CA LEU A 77 -12.24 -7.32 8.31
C LEU A 77 -11.27 -8.30 9.00
N GLY A 78 -10.98 -9.43 8.38
CA GLY A 78 -9.99 -10.40 8.87
C GLY A 78 -8.60 -9.76 9.01
N GLN A 79 -8.19 -8.99 7.99
CA GLN A 79 -6.94 -8.22 8.01
C GLN A 79 -6.92 -7.21 9.15
N MET A 80 -7.99 -6.44 9.34
CA MET A 80 -8.09 -5.45 10.42
C MET A 80 -8.00 -6.11 11.81
N ARG A 81 -8.64 -7.26 12.01
CA ARG A 81 -8.55 -8.05 13.26
C ARG A 81 -7.13 -8.52 13.52
N SER A 82 -6.46 -9.06 12.50
CA SER A 82 -5.06 -9.48 12.60
C SER A 82 -4.14 -8.32 12.97
N THR A 83 -4.26 -7.19 12.27
CA THR A 83 -3.49 -5.97 12.57
C THR A 83 -3.78 -5.45 13.99
N SER A 84 -5.04 -5.49 14.44
CA SER A 84 -5.42 -5.10 15.81
C SER A 84 -4.78 -5.99 16.88
N SER A 85 -4.69 -7.30 16.63
CA SER A 85 -3.99 -8.24 17.51
C SER A 85 -2.50 -7.89 17.64
N VAL A 86 -1.83 -7.62 16.51
CA VAL A 86 -0.41 -7.22 16.50
C VAL A 86 -0.19 -5.89 17.25
N LEU A 87 -1.11 -4.93 17.11
CA LEU A 87 -1.07 -3.68 17.88
C LEU A 87 -1.24 -3.92 19.39
N GLY A 88 -2.12 -4.84 19.79
CA GLY A 88 -2.29 -5.25 21.18
C GLY A 88 -1.02 -5.86 21.77
N ASP A 89 -0.36 -6.73 21.02
CA ASP A 89 0.93 -7.32 21.43
C ASP A 89 2.01 -6.26 21.59
N LEU A 90 2.10 -5.29 20.66
CA LEU A 90 3.01 -4.15 20.76
C LEU A 90 2.75 -3.31 22.00
N GLN A 91 1.48 -3.03 22.30
CA GLN A 91 1.09 -2.26 23.48
C GLN A 91 1.51 -2.99 24.77
N ASN A 92 1.29 -4.30 24.84
CA ASN A 92 1.70 -5.12 25.98
C ASN A 92 3.22 -5.13 26.15
N GLN A 93 3.97 -5.23 25.06
CA GLN A 93 5.43 -5.23 25.11
C GLN A 93 6.01 -3.86 25.50
N LEU A 94 5.44 -2.76 24.98
CA LEU A 94 5.90 -1.40 25.24
C LEU A 94 5.50 -0.86 26.61
N SER A 95 4.42 -1.37 27.20
CA SER A 95 3.95 -0.96 28.53
C SER A 95 4.77 -1.54 29.69
N ASN A 96 5.71 -2.47 29.42
CA ASN A 96 6.60 -3.00 30.43
C ASN A 96 7.50 -1.91 31.05
N LYS A 97 7.41 -1.73 32.38
CA LYS A 97 8.03 -0.60 33.12
C LYS A 97 9.57 -0.52 33.08
N ASN A 98 10.26 -1.55 32.58
CA ASN A 98 11.73 -1.61 32.54
C ASN A 98 12.34 -1.44 31.13
N LEU A 99 11.57 -0.87 30.19
CA LEU A 99 11.96 -0.71 28.79
C LEU A 99 13.06 0.35 28.60
N LYS A 100 14.34 -0.06 28.60
CA LYS A 100 15.47 0.82 28.23
C LYS A 100 15.86 0.62 26.76
N LEU A 101 15.18 1.33 25.85
CA LEU A 101 15.52 1.33 24.43
C LEU A 101 16.78 2.17 24.14
N ARG A 102 17.69 1.65 23.32
CA ARG A 102 18.80 2.44 22.75
C ARG A 102 18.26 3.50 21.79
N GLN A 103 19.02 4.56 21.56
CA GLN A 103 18.55 5.69 20.73
C GLN A 103 18.23 5.27 19.28
N SER A 104 19.07 4.41 18.68
CA SER A 104 18.83 3.86 17.34
C SER A 104 17.52 3.06 17.26
N GLN A 105 17.23 2.25 18.29
CA GLN A 105 16.01 1.44 18.38
C GLN A 105 14.77 2.32 18.53
N LYS A 106 14.85 3.38 19.34
CA LYS A 106 13.78 4.39 19.44
C LYS A 106 13.47 5.02 18.09
N TYR A 107 14.49 5.35 17.31
CA TYR A 107 14.32 5.95 15.99
C TYR A 107 13.65 4.99 15.00
N LEU A 108 14.13 3.75 14.92
CA LEU A 108 13.55 2.72 14.03
C LEU A 108 12.10 2.42 14.41
N LEU A 109 11.83 2.20 15.69
CA LEU A 109 10.48 1.93 16.18
C LEU A 109 9.56 3.12 15.90
N ARG A 110 10.03 4.35 16.13
CA ARG A 110 9.26 5.56 15.81
C ARG A 110 8.89 5.62 14.34
N ASN A 111 9.84 5.39 13.45
CA ASN A 111 9.59 5.49 12.02
C ASN A 111 8.62 4.40 11.56
N LYS A 112 8.80 3.14 12.00
CA LYS A 112 7.90 2.03 11.67
C LYS A 112 6.48 2.28 12.19
N LEU A 113 6.33 2.67 13.46
CA LEU A 113 5.02 2.95 14.05
C LEU A 113 4.35 4.16 13.43
N ASN A 114 5.11 5.22 13.11
CA ASN A 114 4.54 6.39 12.43
C ASN A 114 4.06 6.02 11.02
N SER A 115 4.88 5.30 10.26
CA SER A 115 4.49 4.82 8.92
C SER A 115 3.30 3.88 8.98
N ALA A 116 3.27 2.93 9.94
CA ALA A 116 2.12 2.06 10.12
C ALA A 116 0.85 2.86 10.46
N ASN A 117 0.94 3.82 11.39
CA ASN A 117 -0.20 4.66 11.74
C ASN A 117 -0.70 5.49 10.55
N GLU A 118 0.20 6.07 9.75
CA GLU A 118 -0.16 6.83 8.56
C GLU A 118 -0.88 5.95 7.52
N ASN A 119 -0.42 4.72 7.31
CA ASN A 119 -1.06 3.77 6.41
C ASN A 119 -2.42 3.30 6.94
N ILE A 120 -2.55 3.05 8.25
CA ILE A 120 -3.84 2.70 8.87
C ILE A 120 -4.85 3.86 8.73
N ARG A 121 -4.42 5.10 8.96
CA ARG A 121 -5.28 6.29 8.76
C ARG A 121 -5.66 6.48 7.29
N SER A 122 -4.73 6.22 6.37
CA SER A 122 -5.00 6.25 4.94
C SER A 122 -6.03 5.19 4.55
N ALA A 123 -5.91 3.98 5.13
CA ALA A 123 -6.84 2.88 4.90
C ALA A 123 -8.24 3.24 5.43
N ALA A 124 -8.32 3.81 6.63
CA ALA A 124 -9.58 4.31 7.20
C ALA A 124 -10.21 5.40 6.31
N LYS A 125 -9.40 6.36 5.82
CA LYS A 125 -9.84 7.39 4.88
C LYS A 125 -10.39 6.80 3.57
N LYS A 126 -9.71 5.79 3.04
CA LYS A 126 -10.15 5.09 1.82
C LYS A 126 -11.43 4.27 2.05
N ALA A 127 -11.61 3.71 3.24
CA ALA A 127 -12.86 3.09 3.67
C ALA A 127 -14.00 4.11 3.90
N GLY A 128 -13.74 5.41 3.72
CA GLY A 128 -14.75 6.46 3.82
C GLY A 128 -14.96 6.98 5.24
N ILE A 129 -14.00 6.77 6.13
CA ILE A 129 -14.01 7.32 7.50
C ILE A 129 -13.10 8.53 7.54
N ASP A 130 -13.53 9.59 8.21
CA ASP A 130 -12.63 10.67 8.55
C ASP A 130 -11.76 10.25 9.75
N PRO A 131 -10.44 10.08 9.58
CA PRO A 131 -9.58 9.67 10.69
C PRO A 131 -9.40 10.76 11.76
N GLY A 132 -10.04 11.94 11.61
CA GLY A 132 -9.94 13.03 12.56
C GLY A 132 -8.55 13.67 12.58
N GLU A 133 -8.25 14.43 13.63
CA GLU A 133 -6.94 15.07 13.78
C GLU A 133 -5.84 14.05 14.14
N LYS A 134 -4.60 14.35 13.75
CA LYS A 134 -3.47 13.53 14.16
C LYS A 134 -3.27 13.70 15.67
N PRO A 135 -3.10 12.62 16.45
CA PRO A 135 -2.81 12.77 17.86
C PRO A 135 -1.61 13.71 18.00
N ALA A 136 -1.78 14.76 18.81
CA ALA A 136 -0.77 15.79 18.97
C ALA A 136 0.56 15.09 19.27
N GLN A 137 1.60 15.46 18.52
CA GLN A 137 2.94 14.95 18.79
C GLN A 137 3.35 15.53 20.14
N PHE A 138 3.03 14.83 21.24
CA PHE A 138 3.21 15.32 22.59
C PHE A 138 4.67 15.72 22.79
N SER A 139 4.88 17.03 22.73
CA SER A 139 6.16 17.69 22.90
C SER A 139 6.66 17.38 24.31
N ARG A 140 7.87 16.79 24.40
CA ARG A 140 8.60 16.40 25.63
C ARG A 140 8.13 15.14 26.37
N GLN A 141 7.11 14.41 25.91
CA GLN A 141 6.73 13.16 26.57
C GLN A 141 7.72 12.02 26.32
N ASN A 142 7.81 11.11 27.29
CA ASN A 142 8.56 9.85 27.21
C ASN A 142 8.29 9.17 25.85
N PRO A 143 9.32 8.78 25.07
CA PRO A 143 9.15 8.16 23.75
C PRO A 143 8.20 6.97 23.75
N ILE A 144 8.10 6.24 24.86
CA ILE A 144 7.15 5.13 25.03
C ILE A 144 5.71 5.63 24.97
N ASN A 145 5.37 6.73 25.64
CA ASN A 145 4.02 7.31 25.61
C ASN A 145 3.65 7.79 24.21
N LYS A 146 4.62 8.30 23.44
CA LYS A 146 4.41 8.65 22.03
C LYS A 146 4.07 7.41 21.20
N PHE A 147 4.75 6.29 21.43
CA PHE A 147 4.45 5.03 20.75
C PHE A 147 3.07 4.50 21.14
N LEU A 148 2.74 4.50 22.43
CA LEU A 148 1.42 4.10 22.91
C LEU A 148 0.31 4.97 22.29
N GLY A 149 0.51 6.29 22.19
CA GLY A 149 -0.44 7.18 21.53
C GLY A 149 -0.66 6.87 20.04
N LEU A 150 0.40 6.53 19.30
CA LEU A 150 0.28 6.08 17.90
C LEU A 150 -0.46 4.75 17.79
N LEU A 151 -0.19 3.81 18.70
CA LEU A 151 -0.88 2.52 18.75
C LEU A 151 -2.37 2.70 19.06
N THR A 152 -2.71 3.51 20.06
CA THR A 152 -4.10 3.79 20.43
C THR A 152 -4.85 4.48 19.30
N ASP A 153 -4.24 5.46 18.61
CA ASP A 153 -4.82 6.08 17.42
C ASP A 153 -5.07 5.03 16.34
N SER A 154 -4.05 4.26 15.95
CA SER A 154 -4.20 3.17 14.97
C SER A 154 -5.32 2.19 15.33
N GLN A 155 -5.43 1.79 16.59
CA GLN A 155 -6.46 0.87 17.06
C GLN A 155 -7.86 1.50 16.98
N SER A 156 -8.00 2.77 17.33
CA SER A 156 -9.24 3.52 17.15
C SER A 156 -9.64 3.61 15.67
N GLN A 157 -8.69 3.88 14.77
CA GLN A 157 -8.96 3.96 13.34
C GLN A 157 -9.42 2.62 12.76
N LEU A 158 -8.77 1.53 13.17
CA LEU A 158 -9.17 0.18 12.76
C LEU A 158 -10.57 -0.18 13.26
N ASN A 159 -10.91 0.16 14.51
CA ASN A 159 -12.24 -0.12 15.06
C ASN A 159 -13.32 0.66 14.30
N SER A 160 -13.12 1.97 14.09
CA SER A 160 -14.03 2.78 13.28
C SER A 160 -14.18 2.22 11.84
N ALA A 161 -13.08 1.71 11.26
CA ALA A 161 -13.06 1.05 9.97
C ALA A 161 -13.87 -0.24 9.92
N GLN A 162 -13.72 -1.07 10.94
CA GLN A 162 -14.52 -2.28 11.08
C GLN A 162 -16.00 -1.95 11.20
N ASP A 163 -16.36 -1.00 12.06
CA ASP A 163 -17.76 -0.60 12.26
C ASP A 163 -18.38 -0.08 10.96
N LYS A 164 -17.66 0.78 10.23
CA LYS A 164 -18.15 1.29 8.95
C LYS A 164 -18.35 0.19 7.92
N ILE A 165 -17.40 -0.73 7.78
CA ILE A 165 -17.51 -1.85 6.84
C ILE A 165 -18.69 -2.76 7.22
N GLN A 166 -18.90 -3.02 8.51
CA GLN A 166 -20.05 -3.79 8.99
C GLN A 166 -21.38 -3.07 8.67
N THR A 167 -21.45 -1.75 8.87
CA THR A 167 -22.65 -0.97 8.51
C THR A 167 -22.91 -0.98 7.00
N LEU A 168 -21.87 -0.90 6.17
CA LEU A 168 -22.02 -0.97 4.71
C LEU A 168 -22.52 -2.34 4.25
N ASN A 169 -22.05 -3.41 4.89
CA ASN A 169 -22.51 -4.78 4.61
C ASN A 169 -23.97 -4.98 5.06
N ALA A 170 -24.34 -4.47 6.24
CA ALA A 170 -25.68 -4.60 6.80
C ALA A 170 -26.72 -3.70 6.12
N ALA A 171 -26.33 -2.51 5.66
CA ALA A 171 -27.26 -1.54 5.09
C ALA A 171 -27.87 -1.99 3.76
N GLY A 172 -27.27 -2.97 3.07
CA GLY A 172 -27.82 -3.59 1.85
C GLY A 172 -28.28 -2.59 0.80
N GLN A 173 -27.75 -1.35 0.84
CA GLN A 173 -28.25 -0.25 0.02
C GLN A 173 -28.12 -0.67 -1.44
N GLN A 174 -29.15 -0.38 -2.23
CA GLN A 174 -29.10 -0.52 -3.69
C GLN A 174 -28.01 0.41 -4.23
N LEU A 175 -26.77 -0.07 -4.15
CA LEU A 175 -25.60 0.61 -4.66
C LEU A 175 -25.65 0.48 -6.17
N ASN A 176 -25.48 1.61 -6.86
CA ASN A 176 -25.28 1.59 -8.30
C ASN A 176 -24.04 0.70 -8.59
N PRO A 177 -24.04 -0.12 -9.66
CA PRO A 177 -22.86 -0.87 -10.09
C PRO A 177 -21.56 -0.06 -10.10
N GLY A 178 -21.62 1.24 -10.44
CA GLY A 178 -20.47 2.14 -10.36
C GLY A 178 -19.95 2.36 -8.94
N ASP A 179 -20.86 2.49 -7.97
CA ASP A 179 -20.52 2.63 -6.55
C ASP A 179 -19.93 1.33 -5.99
N LEU A 180 -20.42 0.18 -6.43
CA LEU A 180 -19.86 -1.12 -6.08
C LEU A 180 -18.42 -1.27 -6.55
N LEU A 181 -18.12 -0.93 -7.81
CA LEU A 181 -16.76 -0.94 -8.34
C LEU A 181 -15.86 0.04 -7.58
N LEU A 182 -16.35 1.24 -7.28
CA LEU A 182 -15.58 2.22 -6.50
C LEU A 182 -15.29 1.71 -5.08
N ILE A 183 -16.28 1.09 -4.43
CA ILE A 183 -16.11 0.46 -3.11
C ILE A 183 -15.07 -0.65 -3.20
N GLN A 184 -15.13 -1.52 -4.21
CA GLN A 184 -14.16 -2.60 -4.40
C GLN A 184 -12.73 -2.06 -4.59
N VAL A 185 -12.54 -1.01 -5.38
CA VAL A 185 -11.24 -0.35 -5.56
C VAL A 185 -10.75 0.29 -4.27
N LYS A 186 -11.63 0.94 -3.51
CA LYS A 186 -11.30 1.55 -2.21
C LYS A 186 -10.90 0.49 -1.18
N LEU A 187 -11.64 -0.63 -1.13
CA LEU A 187 -11.34 -1.78 -0.27
C LEU A 187 -10.01 -2.43 -0.66
N ALA A 188 -9.72 -2.58 -1.96
CA ALA A 188 -8.43 -3.10 -2.41
C ALA A 188 -7.26 -2.24 -1.97
N LYS A 189 -7.39 -0.92 -2.12
CA LYS A 189 -6.37 0.00 -1.65
C LYS A 189 -6.25 0.02 -0.12
N ALA A 190 -7.36 -0.13 0.60
CA ALA A 190 -7.34 -0.22 2.06
C ALA A 190 -6.67 -1.53 2.52
N GLN A 191 -6.96 -2.66 1.86
CA GLN A 191 -6.30 -3.94 2.15
C GLN A 191 -4.79 -3.81 1.98
N GLN A 192 -4.33 -3.28 0.85
CA GLN A 192 -2.89 -3.11 0.60
C GLN A 192 -2.18 -2.27 1.67
N GLU A 193 -2.81 -1.18 2.13
CA GLU A 193 -2.25 -0.34 3.19
C GLU A 193 -2.26 -1.04 4.55
N LEU A 194 -3.25 -1.88 4.83
CA LEU A 194 -3.31 -2.69 6.03
C LEU A 194 -2.28 -3.83 6.01
N GLU A 195 -2.06 -4.47 4.86
CA GLU A 195 -0.99 -5.46 4.65
C GLU A 195 0.37 -4.84 4.94
N TYR A 196 0.65 -3.70 4.32
CA TYR A 196 1.91 -2.99 4.54
C TYR A 196 2.09 -2.56 5.99
N SER A 197 1.04 -2.01 6.61
CA SER A 197 1.02 -1.67 8.04
C SER A 197 1.32 -2.90 8.90
N SER A 198 0.67 -4.03 8.63
CA SER A 198 0.85 -5.28 9.38
C SER A 198 2.29 -5.80 9.29
N VAL A 199 2.91 -5.73 8.11
CA VAL A 199 4.33 -6.10 7.94
C VAL A 199 5.25 -5.19 8.76
N LEU A 200 5.01 -3.88 8.74
CA LEU A 200 5.79 -2.93 9.53
C LEU A 200 5.65 -3.16 11.03
N LEU A 201 4.42 -3.41 11.50
CA LEU A 201 4.12 -3.68 12.90
C LEU A 201 4.69 -5.02 13.36
N SER A 202 4.57 -6.08 12.55
CA SER A 202 5.15 -7.39 12.84
C SER A 202 6.67 -7.32 12.92
N THR A 203 7.30 -6.53 12.03
CA THR A 203 8.74 -6.28 12.11
C THR A 203 9.08 -5.51 13.39
N ALA A 204 8.29 -4.51 13.78
CA ALA A 204 8.49 -3.79 15.03
C ALA A 204 8.34 -4.70 16.27
N VAL A 205 7.40 -5.64 16.28
CA VAL A 205 7.27 -6.66 17.33
C VAL A 205 8.51 -7.55 17.37
N SER A 206 8.98 -8.02 16.22
CA SER A 206 10.19 -8.83 16.13
C SER A 206 11.41 -8.08 16.67
N ASP A 207 11.59 -6.83 16.24
CA ASP A 207 12.66 -5.96 16.74
C ASP A 207 12.56 -5.87 18.27
N ILE A 208 11.39 -5.53 18.81
CA ILE A 208 11.17 -5.47 20.26
C ILE A 208 11.52 -6.81 20.94
N LYS A 209 11.04 -7.95 20.44
CA LYS A 209 11.35 -9.28 21.01
C LYS A 209 12.86 -9.55 21.05
N THR A 210 13.59 -9.24 19.96
CA THR A 210 15.06 -9.37 19.95
C THR A 210 15.73 -8.48 20.98
N LEU A 211 15.20 -7.28 21.22
CA LEU A 211 15.72 -6.37 22.26
C LEU A 211 15.49 -6.89 23.67
N PHE A 212 14.41 -7.63 23.90
CA PHE A 212 14.09 -8.22 25.20
C PHE A 212 14.78 -9.56 25.44
N ASN A 213 15.51 -10.09 24.47
CA ASN A 213 16.10 -11.43 24.55
C ASN A 213 15.05 -12.49 24.96
N ILE A 214 13.78 -12.23 24.64
CA ILE A 214 12.67 -13.16 24.88
C ILE A 214 12.75 -14.16 23.74
N GLN A 215 13.34 -15.33 24.01
CA GLN A 215 13.19 -16.50 23.15
C GLN A 215 11.72 -16.95 23.22
N LEU A 216 11.10 -17.16 22.06
CA LEU A 216 9.77 -17.76 21.95
C LEU A 216 9.80 -19.23 22.38
#